data_AF-A0A8S1A0Y7-F1
#
_entry.id   AF-A0A8S1A0Y7-F1
#
_cell.length_a   1.000
_cell.length_b   1.000
_cell.length_c   1.000
_cell.angle_alpha   90.00
_cell.angle_beta   90.00
_cell.angle_gamma   90.00
#
_symmetry.space_group_name_H-M   'P 1'
#
loop_
_entity.id
_entity.type
_entity.pdbx_description
1 polymer ?
#
loop_
_entity_poly.entity_id
_entity_poly.type
_entity_poly.pdbx_seq_one_letter_code
_entity_poly.pdbx_strand_id
1 'polypeptide(L)'
;MSIPALRQPNLTKKDHEKTPFKLIPDKRDFFIVTLKGGKKLVVSSDAYHGILTAGGFYRCVFCESEMVLDILCKERHKSSQNHRKILENYPHVEEYKENLIRKITASTNYCTVCNVIVLSHFLQKHVLAEAHIKELNKALTRAESYKERISQSDEYPPLSNYNKNKI
;
A
#
# COMPACT_ATOMS: atom_id res chain seq x y z
N MET A 1 32.01 -4.90 64.47
CA MET A 1 32.72 -4.60 63.20
C MET A 1 31.71 -3.95 62.26
N SER A 2 31.83 -2.64 62.03
CA SER A 2 30.88 -1.86 61.23
C SER A 2 31.13 -2.09 59.73
N ILE A 3 30.07 -2.43 59.00
CA ILE A 3 30.10 -2.67 57.56
C ILE A 3 30.11 -1.31 56.84
N PRO A 4 31.03 -1.04 55.89
CA PRO A 4 31.03 0.20 55.14
C PRO A 4 29.81 0.32 54.22
N ALA A 5 29.21 1.51 54.13
CA ALA A 5 28.11 1.76 53.22
C ALA A 5 28.57 1.72 51.74
N LEU A 6 27.98 0.82 50.97
CA LEU A 6 28.20 0.71 49.53
C LEU A 6 27.55 1.90 48.81
N ARG A 7 28.36 2.70 48.09
CA ARG A 7 27.86 3.74 47.17
C ARG A 7 27.04 3.08 46.07
N GLN A 8 25.75 3.43 45.98
CA GLN A 8 24.94 3.08 44.81
C GLN A 8 25.34 3.96 43.61
N PRO A 9 25.42 3.39 42.39
CA PRO A 9 25.67 4.15 41.18
C PRO A 9 24.49 5.09 40.89
N ASN A 10 24.80 6.36 40.59
CA ASN A 10 23.83 7.34 40.13
C ASN A 10 23.23 6.86 38.81
N LEU A 11 22.03 6.27 38.86
CA LEU A 11 21.16 6.15 37.69
C LEU A 11 20.67 7.56 37.33
N THR A 12 21.43 8.25 36.49
CA THR A 12 20.92 9.36 35.70
C THR A 12 19.76 8.83 34.86
N LYS A 13 18.54 9.11 35.32
CA LYS A 13 17.33 9.00 34.52
C LYS A 13 17.49 9.98 33.35
N LYS A 14 17.98 9.49 32.22
CA LYS A 14 17.74 10.16 30.94
C LYS A 14 16.27 9.93 30.64
N ASP A 15 15.46 10.92 30.97
CA ASP A 15 14.10 11.04 30.47
C ASP A 15 14.21 11.02 28.94
N HIS A 16 13.97 9.86 28.33
CA HIS A 16 13.57 9.81 26.94
C HIS A 16 12.21 10.48 26.90
N GLU A 17 12.22 11.79 26.64
CA GLU A 17 11.06 12.54 26.17
C GLU A 17 10.45 11.74 25.02
N LYS A 18 9.37 11.02 25.34
CA LYS A 18 8.45 10.48 24.36
C LYS A 18 7.82 11.70 23.69
N THR A 19 8.49 12.21 22.67
CA THR A 19 7.88 13.18 21.77
C THR A 19 6.56 12.58 21.32
N PRO A 20 5.41 13.25 21.58
CA PRO A 20 4.13 12.74 21.16
C PRO A 20 4.17 12.71 19.64
N PHE A 21 4.24 11.51 19.05
CA PHE A 21 4.06 11.29 17.63
C PHE A 21 2.70 11.89 17.27
N LYS A 22 2.71 13.12 16.75
CA LYS A 22 1.55 13.74 16.13
C LYS A 22 1.24 12.88 14.91
N LEU A 23 0.24 12.01 15.04
CA LEU A 23 -0.38 11.30 13.93
C LEU A 23 -0.93 12.36 12.98
N ILE A 24 -0.14 12.73 11.97
CA ILE A 24 -0.63 13.54 10.85
C ILE A 24 -1.77 12.73 10.23
N PRO A 25 -2.97 13.29 10.04
CA PRO A 25 -4.08 12.57 9.45
C PRO A 25 -3.65 12.06 8.08
N ASP A 26 -3.54 10.74 8.00
CA ASP A 26 -3.09 9.97 6.86
C ASP A 26 -3.92 10.35 5.64
N LYS A 27 -3.34 11.20 4.78
CA LYS A 27 -3.89 11.51 3.47
C LYS A 27 -3.73 10.23 2.66
N ARG A 28 -4.67 9.30 2.82
CA ARG A 28 -4.63 7.98 2.18
C ARG A 28 -4.68 8.21 0.68
N ASP A 29 -3.54 8.08 0.04
CA ASP A 29 -3.46 8.13 -1.42
C ASP A 29 -4.18 6.89 -1.97
N PHE A 30 -5.18 7.14 -2.80
CA PHE A 30 -5.92 6.09 -3.50
C PHE A 30 -5.49 6.03 -4.95
N PHE A 31 -5.47 4.82 -5.52
CA PHE A 31 -5.19 4.57 -6.92
C PHE A 31 -6.47 4.16 -7.64
N ILE A 32 -6.75 4.83 -8.76
CA ILE A 32 -7.84 4.47 -9.67
C ILE A 32 -7.28 3.52 -10.72
N VAL A 33 -7.69 2.25 -10.67
CA VAL A 33 -7.30 1.22 -11.64
C VAL A 33 -8.42 1.06 -12.65
N THR A 34 -8.11 1.21 -13.94
CA THR A 34 -9.08 0.99 -15.03
C THR A 34 -8.97 -0.45 -15.52
N LEU A 35 -10.04 -1.22 -15.40
CA LEU A 35 -10.14 -2.59 -15.88
C LEU A 35 -10.48 -2.65 -17.37
N LYS A 36 -10.28 -3.82 -17.98
CA LYS A 36 -10.77 -4.11 -19.33
C LYS A 36 -12.30 -3.93 -19.35
N GLY A 37 -12.81 -3.18 -20.33
CA GLY A 37 -14.23 -2.81 -20.41
C GLY A 37 -14.60 -1.48 -19.73
N GLY A 38 -13.62 -0.68 -19.30
CA GLY A 38 -13.83 0.69 -18.81
C GLY A 38 -14.37 0.80 -17.38
N LYS A 39 -14.56 -0.33 -16.68
CA LYS A 39 -14.83 -0.35 -15.25
C LYS A 39 -13.62 0.22 -14.50
N LYS A 40 -13.88 0.95 -13.42
CA LYS A 40 -12.83 1.56 -12.59
C LYS A 40 -12.94 1.01 -11.16
N LEU A 41 -11.81 0.78 -10.53
CA LEU A 41 -11.69 0.36 -9.13
C LEU A 41 -10.81 1.35 -8.38
N VAL A 42 -11.18 1.65 -7.14
CA VAL A 42 -10.34 2.48 -6.25
C VAL A 42 -9.75 1.61 -5.16
N VAL A 43 -8.43 1.48 -5.18
CA VAL A 43 -7.64 0.73 -4.20
C VAL A 43 -6.71 1.67 -3.43
N SER A 44 -6.23 1.26 -2.25
CA SER A 44 -5.24 2.08 -1.52
C SER A 44 -3.88 2.03 -2.23
N SER A 45 -3.10 3.11 -2.07
CA SER A 45 -1.71 3.18 -2.54
C SER A 45 -0.87 2.03 -2.00
N ASP A 46 -1.02 1.71 -0.71
CA ASP A 46 -0.31 0.59 -0.07
C ASP A 46 -0.65 -0.73 -0.75
N ALA A 47 -1.92 -1.01 -1.01
CA ALA A 47 -2.32 -2.26 -1.63
C ALA A 47 -1.87 -2.35 -3.10
N TYR A 48 -1.95 -1.25 -3.86
CA TYR A 48 -1.47 -1.25 -5.25
C TYR A 48 0.03 -1.58 -5.36
N HIS A 49 0.83 -1.08 -4.43
CA HIS A 49 2.29 -1.32 -4.35
C HIS A 49 2.66 -2.57 -3.54
N GLY A 50 1.68 -3.36 -3.07
CA GLY A 50 1.94 -4.58 -2.31
C GLY A 50 2.61 -4.35 -0.96
N ILE A 51 2.25 -3.27 -0.25
CA ILE A 51 2.75 -2.98 1.09
C ILE A 51 1.79 -3.54 2.14
N LEU A 52 2.30 -4.49 2.90
CA LEU A 52 1.62 -5.10 4.05
C LEU A 52 2.14 -4.50 5.35
N THR A 53 1.26 -4.43 6.35
CA THR A 53 1.65 -4.09 7.72
C THR A 53 1.58 -5.36 8.56
N ALA A 54 2.71 -5.81 9.09
CA ALA A 54 2.79 -7.00 9.94
C ALA A 54 3.80 -6.78 11.06
N GLY A 55 3.47 -7.19 12.29
CA GLY A 55 4.44 -7.30 13.38
C GLY A 55 5.22 -6.02 13.74
N GLY A 56 4.69 -4.83 13.48
CA GLY A 56 5.40 -3.59 13.79
C GLY A 56 6.36 -3.11 12.69
N PHE A 57 6.24 -3.64 11.46
CA PHE A 57 6.98 -3.21 10.28
C PHE A 57 6.08 -3.17 9.04
N TYR A 58 6.53 -2.46 8.00
CA TYR A 58 5.99 -2.57 6.66
C TYR A 58 6.77 -3.62 5.88
N ARG A 59 6.10 -4.42 5.06
CA ARG A 59 6.73 -5.40 4.17
C ARG A 59 6.22 -5.22 2.76
N CYS A 60 7.12 -5.05 1.81
CA CYS A 60 6.75 -5.10 0.39
C CYS A 60 6.75 -6.56 -0.07
N VAL A 61 5.63 -7.01 -0.63
CA VAL A 61 5.49 -8.39 -1.11
C VAL A 61 6.30 -8.65 -2.38
N PHE A 62 6.46 -7.64 -3.23
CA PHE A 62 7.15 -7.79 -4.51
C PHE A 62 8.67 -7.66 -4.41
N CYS A 63 9.15 -6.78 -3.54
CA CYS A 63 10.58 -6.56 -3.29
C CYS A 63 11.13 -7.48 -2.19
N GLU A 64 10.27 -8.20 -1.47
CA GLU A 64 10.59 -8.99 -0.27
C GLU A 64 11.36 -8.21 0.81
N SER A 65 11.23 -6.88 0.81
CA SER A 65 11.94 -5.99 1.72
C SER A 65 11.07 -5.60 2.91
N GLU A 66 11.65 -5.63 4.10
CA GLU A 66 11.05 -5.13 5.33
C GLU A 66 11.53 -3.70 5.62
N MET A 67 10.64 -2.88 6.15
CA MET A 67 10.86 -1.46 6.43
C MET A 67 10.31 -1.15 7.81
N VAL A 68 10.98 -0.28 8.54
CA VAL A 68 10.45 0.27 9.81
C VAL A 68 9.09 0.93 9.57
N LEU A 69 8.20 0.96 10.58
CA LEU A 69 6.92 1.70 10.55
C LEU A 69 7.09 3.22 10.49
N ASP A 70 7.76 3.68 9.45
CA ASP A 70 7.96 5.07 9.09
C ASP A 70 7.32 5.31 7.72
N ILE A 71 6.39 6.26 7.68
CA ILE A 71 5.65 6.64 6.47
C ILE A 71 6.62 7.14 5.41
N LEU A 72 7.66 7.91 5.77
CA LEU A 72 8.62 8.43 4.81
C LEU A 72 9.43 7.30 4.16
N CYS A 73 9.82 6.31 4.95
CA CYS A 73 10.50 5.12 4.45
C CYS A 73 9.61 4.35 3.45
N LYS A 74 8.33 4.15 3.80
CA LYS A 74 7.33 3.50 2.93
C LYS A 74 7.14 4.25 1.60
N GLU A 75 6.93 5.56 1.64
CA GLU A 75 6.71 6.35 0.42
C GLU A 75 7.96 6.43 -0.46
N ARG A 76 9.15 6.53 0.14
CA ARG A 76 10.42 6.44 -0.58
C ARG A 76 10.59 5.09 -1.27
N HIS A 77 10.17 4.00 -0.63
CA HIS A 77 10.22 2.67 -1.26
C HIS A 77 9.30 2.60 -2.48
N LYS A 78 8.03 3.01 -2.34
CA LYS A 78 7.06 3.02 -3.46
C LYS A 78 7.52 3.86 -4.64
N SER A 79 8.11 5.03 -4.36
CA SER A 79 8.62 5.94 -5.41
C SER A 79 9.96 5.50 -6.00
N SER A 80 10.65 4.53 -5.41
CA SER A 80 11.92 4.05 -5.91
C SER A 80 11.78 3.43 -7.31
N GLN A 81 12.73 3.76 -8.20
CA GLN A 81 12.73 3.23 -9.56
C GLN A 81 12.85 1.69 -9.57
N ASN A 82 13.58 1.13 -8.60
CA ASN A 82 13.72 -0.31 -8.45
C ASN A 82 12.37 -0.99 -8.16
N HIS A 83 11.61 -0.47 -7.20
CA HIS A 83 10.28 -1.00 -6.87
C HIS A 83 9.35 -0.96 -8.08
N ARG A 84 9.32 0.15 -8.83
CA ARG A 84 8.48 0.26 -10.04
C ARG A 84 8.83 -0.77 -11.11
N LYS A 85 10.12 -0.96 -11.40
CA LYS A 85 10.59 -1.99 -12.36
C LYS A 85 10.20 -3.40 -11.91
N ILE A 86 10.29 -3.69 -10.62
CA ILE A 86 9.87 -4.98 -10.07
C ILE A 86 8.35 -5.16 -10.21
N LEU A 87 7.56 -4.13 -9.89
CA LEU A 87 6.10 -4.15 -9.97
C LEU A 87 5.58 -4.42 -11.40
N GLU A 88 6.28 -3.93 -12.42
CA GLU A 88 5.98 -4.19 -13.84
C GLU A 88 6.11 -5.68 -14.21
N ASN A 89 6.98 -6.44 -13.52
CA ASN A 89 7.16 -7.87 -13.73
C ASN A 89 6.05 -8.74 -13.10
N TYR A 90 5.15 -8.15 -12.32
CA TYR A 90 4.05 -8.85 -11.65
C TYR A 90 2.68 -8.42 -12.19
N PRO A 91 2.35 -8.70 -13.46
CA PRO A 91 1.05 -8.32 -14.02
C PRO A 91 -0.10 -9.04 -13.32
N HIS A 92 -1.30 -8.49 -13.47
CA HIS A 92 -2.52 -9.16 -12.99
C HIS A 92 -2.79 -10.42 -13.82
N VAL A 93 -3.23 -11.48 -13.15
CA VAL A 93 -3.61 -12.75 -13.80
C VAL A 93 -4.89 -12.52 -14.61
N GLU A 94 -4.88 -12.84 -15.90
CA GLU A 94 -6.00 -12.54 -16.82
C GLU A 94 -7.33 -13.15 -16.38
N GLU A 95 -7.31 -14.37 -15.86
CA GLU A 95 -8.49 -15.08 -15.33
C GLU A 95 -9.13 -14.34 -14.15
N TYR A 96 -8.34 -13.60 -13.38
CA TYR A 96 -8.77 -12.89 -12.17
C TYR A 96 -8.55 -11.37 -12.29
N LYS A 97 -8.46 -10.84 -13.51
CA LYS A 97 -8.17 -9.43 -13.76
C LYS A 97 -9.16 -8.48 -13.10
N GLU A 98 -10.44 -8.87 -13.01
CA GLU A 98 -11.49 -8.08 -12.36
C GLU A 98 -11.32 -8.01 -10.84
N ASN A 99 -10.58 -8.96 -10.25
CA ASN A 99 -10.30 -9.06 -8.83
C ASN A 99 -8.90 -8.50 -8.46
N LEU A 100 -8.17 -7.96 -9.44
CA LEU A 100 -6.81 -7.42 -9.28
C LEU A 100 -5.85 -8.38 -8.57
N ILE A 101 -5.88 -9.66 -8.96
CA ILE A 101 -4.96 -10.67 -8.44
C ILE A 101 -3.65 -10.64 -9.21
N ARG A 102 -2.52 -10.59 -8.50
CA ARG A 102 -1.16 -10.72 -9.06
C ARG A 102 -0.55 -12.03 -8.62
N LYS A 103 0.12 -12.73 -9.53
CA LYS A 103 0.85 -13.97 -9.20
C LYS A 103 2.24 -13.60 -8.68
N ILE A 104 2.61 -14.06 -7.47
CA ILE A 104 3.95 -13.82 -6.92
C ILE A 104 4.85 -15.01 -7.21
N THR A 105 4.39 -16.21 -6.82
CA THR A 105 5.11 -17.47 -7.05
C THR A 105 4.18 -18.50 -7.70
N ALA A 106 4.64 -19.74 -7.88
CA ALA A 106 3.78 -20.83 -8.34
C ALA A 106 2.62 -21.13 -7.36
N SER A 107 2.85 -20.98 -6.05
CA SER A 107 1.92 -21.37 -4.99
C SER A 107 1.25 -20.20 -4.27
N THR A 108 1.67 -18.96 -4.53
CA THR A 108 1.16 -17.77 -3.85
C THR A 108 0.75 -16.67 -4.82
N ASN A 109 -0.35 -16.01 -4.49
CA ASN A 109 -0.92 -14.88 -5.21
C ASN A 109 -1.17 -13.73 -4.23
N TYR A 110 -1.21 -12.52 -4.76
CA TYR A 110 -1.51 -11.31 -4.02
C TYR A 110 -2.85 -10.76 -4.48
N CYS A 111 -3.75 -10.49 -3.53
CA CYS A 111 -5.01 -9.80 -3.79
C CYS A 111 -4.86 -8.31 -3.50
N THR A 112 -4.85 -7.49 -4.55
CA THR A 112 -4.73 -6.03 -4.42
C THR A 112 -5.97 -5.41 -3.76
N VAL A 113 -7.15 -6.02 -3.92
CA VAL A 113 -8.40 -5.51 -3.32
C VAL A 113 -8.38 -5.67 -1.80
N CYS A 114 -7.99 -6.85 -1.32
CA CYS A 114 -7.96 -7.17 0.11
C CYS A 114 -6.63 -6.82 0.79
N ASN A 115 -5.58 -6.51 0.02
CA ASN A 115 -4.22 -6.33 0.52
C ASN A 115 -3.70 -7.54 1.32
N VAL A 116 -3.80 -8.75 0.75
CA VAL A 116 -3.37 -10.01 1.40
C VAL A 116 -2.70 -10.97 0.42
N ILE A 117 -1.86 -11.86 0.95
CA ILE A 117 -1.29 -13.00 0.22
C ILE A 117 -2.20 -14.20 0.40
N VAL A 118 -2.48 -14.91 -0.69
CA VAL A 118 -3.38 -16.07 -0.76
C VAL A 118 -2.68 -17.22 -1.46
N LEU A 119 -2.80 -18.43 -0.92
CA LEU A 119 -2.29 -19.65 -1.57
C LEU A 119 -3.10 -19.96 -2.84
N SER A 120 -2.44 -20.41 -3.91
CA SER A 120 -3.08 -20.67 -5.22
C SER A 120 -4.30 -21.59 -5.12
N HIS A 121 -4.24 -22.64 -4.31
CA HIS A 121 -5.37 -23.58 -4.14
C HIS A 121 -6.54 -23.01 -3.32
N PHE A 122 -6.33 -21.92 -2.58
CA PHE A 122 -7.40 -21.19 -1.87
C PHE A 122 -7.87 -19.96 -2.63
N LEU A 123 -7.25 -19.60 -3.75
CA LEU A 123 -7.55 -18.37 -4.48
C LEU A 123 -9.01 -18.27 -4.91
N GLN A 124 -9.56 -19.35 -5.48
CA GLN A 124 -10.95 -19.38 -5.91
C GLN A 124 -11.91 -19.19 -4.73
N LYS A 125 -11.64 -19.87 -3.60
CA LYS A 125 -12.43 -19.71 -2.38
C LYS A 125 -12.34 -18.29 -1.82
N HIS A 126 -11.15 -17.67 -1.88
CA HIS A 126 -10.95 -16.29 -1.45
C HIS A 126 -11.78 -15.31 -2.28
N VAL A 127 -11.73 -15.42 -3.61
CA VAL A 127 -12.46 -14.51 -4.52
C VAL A 127 -13.98 -14.64 -4.37
N LEU A 128 -14.47 -15.85 -4.06
CA LEU A 128 -15.89 -16.10 -3.81
C LEU A 128 -16.34 -15.78 -2.38
N ALA A 129 -15.40 -15.55 -1.46
CA ALA A 129 -15.75 -15.27 -0.07
C ALA A 129 -16.46 -13.91 0.06
N GLU A 130 -17.47 -13.84 0.93
CA GLU A 130 -18.23 -12.62 1.19
C GLU A 130 -17.34 -11.43 1.59
N ALA A 131 -16.27 -11.70 2.34
CA ALA A 131 -15.30 -10.69 2.74
C ALA A 131 -14.62 -10.01 1.53
N HIS A 132 -14.20 -10.80 0.53
CA HIS A 132 -13.60 -10.26 -0.70
C HIS A 132 -14.63 -9.48 -1.52
N ILE A 133 -15.82 -10.04 -1.71
CA ILE A 133 -16.92 -9.39 -2.44
C ILE A 133 -17.27 -8.04 -1.82
N LYS A 134 -17.30 -7.95 -0.49
CA LYS A 134 -17.55 -6.70 0.24
C LYS A 134 -16.45 -5.66 0.01
N GLU A 135 -15.18 -6.05 0.03
CA GLU A 135 -14.08 -5.12 -0.27
C GLU A 135 -14.06 -4.69 -1.75
N LEU A 136 -14.38 -5.59 -2.67
CA LEU A 136 -14.50 -5.27 -4.09
C LEU A 136 -15.63 -4.27 -4.34
N ASN A 137 -16.80 -4.47 -3.73
CA ASN A 137 -17.92 -3.53 -3.84
C ASN A 137 -17.56 -2.15 -3.25
N LYS A 138 -16.85 -2.11 -2.11
CA LYS A 138 -16.33 -0.83 -1.58
C LYS A 138 -15.40 -0.13 -2.57
N ALA A 139 -14.53 -0.86 -3.25
CA ALA A 139 -13.63 -0.31 -4.26
C ALA A 139 -14.39 0.22 -5.50
N LEU A 140 -15.46 -0.45 -5.91
CA LEU A 140 -16.35 -0.01 -7.00
C LEU A 140 -17.13 1.25 -6.62
N THR A 141 -17.83 1.25 -5.47
CA THR A 141 -18.62 2.41 -5.02
C THR A 141 -17.74 3.65 -4.82
N ARG A 142 -16.51 3.48 -4.31
CA ARG A 142 -15.54 4.58 -4.26
C ARG A 142 -15.25 5.13 -5.65
N ALA A 143 -15.04 4.27 -6.66
CA ALA A 143 -14.77 4.70 -8.03
C ALA A 143 -15.92 5.51 -8.65
N GLU A 144 -17.16 5.15 -8.33
CA GLU A 144 -18.35 5.88 -8.79
C GLU A 144 -18.41 7.28 -8.20
N SER A 145 -18.10 7.44 -6.90
CA SER A 145 -18.07 8.76 -6.24
C SER A 145 -17.06 9.74 -6.85
N TYR A 146 -15.99 9.25 -7.49
CA TYR A 146 -15.04 10.11 -8.21
C TYR A 146 -15.56 10.57 -9.57
N LYS A 147 -16.45 9.82 -10.23
CA LYS A 147 -17.03 10.23 -11.52
C LYS A 147 -17.87 11.49 -11.36
N GLU A 148 -18.67 11.56 -10.30
CA GLU A 148 -19.58 12.69 -10.04
C GLU A 148 -18.85 14.02 -9.81
N ARG A 149 -17.65 13.97 -9.24
CA ARG A 149 -16.82 15.16 -9.02
C ARG A 149 -16.19 15.70 -10.30
N ILE A 150 -15.82 14.83 -11.24
CA ILE A 150 -15.19 15.24 -12.51
C ILE A 150 -16.25 15.84 -13.44
N SER A 151 -17.48 15.31 -13.44
CA SER A 151 -18.59 15.87 -14.22
C SER A 151 -19.17 17.19 -13.68
N GLN A 152 -18.71 17.66 -12.53
CA GLN A 152 -19.09 18.97 -11.97
C GLN A 152 -17.95 20.00 -12.07
N SER A 153 -16.76 19.59 -12.52
CA SER A 153 -15.62 20.47 -12.81
C SER A 153 -15.37 20.52 -14.32
N ASP A 154 -16.35 20.98 -15.08
CA ASP A 154 -16.12 21.45 -16.45
C ASP A 154 -15.30 22.74 -16.38
N GLU A 155 -13.98 22.58 -16.44
CA GLU A 155 -12.95 23.49 -17.01
C GLU A 155 -11.59 23.15 -16.38
N TYR A 156 -10.93 22.10 -16.88
CA TYR A 156 -9.47 22.02 -16.80
C TYR A 156 -8.92 22.11 -18.21
N PRO A 157 -8.08 23.12 -18.52
CA PRO A 157 -7.52 23.27 -19.86
C PRO A 157 -6.61 22.08 -20.19
N PRO A 158 -6.52 21.69 -21.48
CA PRO A 158 -5.71 20.57 -21.90
C PRO A 158 -4.24 20.81 -21.51
N LEU A 159 -3.63 19.79 -20.91
CA LEU A 159 -2.18 19.69 -20.74
C LEU A 159 -1.53 19.53 -22.12
N SER A 160 -1.45 20.62 -22.86
CA SER A 160 -0.54 20.77 -23.99
C SER A 160 0.75 21.43 -23.50
N ASN A 161 1.86 20.82 -23.92
CA ASN A 161 3.23 21.32 -23.84
C ASN A 161 3.99 21.09 -22.53
N TYR A 162 4.45 19.85 -22.33
CA TYR A 162 5.77 19.65 -21.72
C TYR A 162 6.83 19.43 -22.80
N ASN A 163 7.83 20.28 -22.73
CA ASN A 163 8.84 20.61 -23.73
C ASN A 163 9.61 19.42 -24.33
N LYS A 164 9.68 19.44 -25.66
CA LYS A 164 10.88 19.03 -26.40
C LYS A 164 11.95 20.10 -26.17
N ASN A 165 12.90 19.87 -25.26
CA ASN A 165 14.21 20.51 -25.36
C ASN A 165 15.28 19.43 -25.40
N LYS A 166 15.50 18.97 -26.63
CA LYS A 166 16.78 18.49 -27.13
C LYS A 166 17.60 19.75 -27.41
N ILE A 167 18.77 19.88 -26.79
CA ILE A 167 20.09 20.20 -27.35
C ILE A 167 21.07 20.06 -26.19
#